data_AF-A0AAD9FB21-F1
#
_entry.id   AF-A0AAD9FB21-F1
#
_cell.length_a   1.000
_cell.length_b   1.000
_cell.length_c   1.000
_cell.angle_alpha   90.00
_cell.angle_beta   90.00
_cell.angle_gamma   90.00
#
_symmetry.space_group_name_H-M   'P 1'
#
loop_
_entity.id
_entity.type
_entity.pdbx_description
1 polymer ?
#
loop_
_entity_poly.entity_id
_entity_poly.type
_entity_poly.pdbx_seq_one_letter_code
_entity_poly.pdbx_strand_id
1 'polypeptide(L)'
;MTDNQRGKTTNVSDSLSNRSLVVSTILEEPYVMFKKSDKPLYGNDRFEGFCIDLLRELASILGFTYEVRLVEDGRYGAQDENTGQWNGMIKELMDHRADLAVAPLAITYVREKVIDFSKPFMTLGISILYRKPNGTNPGVFSFLNPLSPDIWMYILLAYLGVSCVLFVIAR
;
A
#
# COMPACT_ATOMS: atom_id res chain seq x y z
N MET A 1 -51.32 5.73 24.40
CA MET A 1 -50.45 5.88 25.59
C MET A 1 -49.58 4.63 25.61
N THR A 2 -48.36 4.60 25.11
CA THR A 2 -47.23 5.48 25.40
C THR A 2 -46.24 5.42 24.23
N ASP A 3 -45.71 6.59 23.89
CA ASP A 3 -44.73 6.84 22.84
C ASP A 3 -43.34 7.01 23.48
N ASN A 4 -42.31 6.62 22.72
CA ASN A 4 -40.94 7.14 22.72
C ASN A 4 -40.04 6.96 23.98
N GLN A 5 -39.27 5.87 24.00
CA GLN A 5 -37.90 5.92 24.55
C GLN A 5 -36.94 6.30 23.44
N ARG A 6 -36.81 7.61 23.22
CA ARG A 6 -35.76 8.20 22.38
C ARG A 6 -34.42 7.97 23.10
N GLY A 7 -33.62 7.03 22.59
CA GLY A 7 -32.27 6.76 23.06
C GLY A 7 -31.48 8.05 23.15
N LYS A 8 -30.99 8.36 24.36
CA LYS A 8 -30.19 9.54 24.66
C LYS A 8 -28.88 9.40 23.87
N THR A 9 -28.74 10.12 22.76
CA THR A 9 -27.46 10.24 22.04
C THR A 9 -26.48 10.96 22.93
N THR A 10 -25.72 10.22 23.74
CA THR A 10 -24.49 10.71 24.36
C THR A 10 -23.59 11.18 23.22
N ASN A 11 -23.24 12.47 23.20
CA ASN A 11 -22.28 12.98 22.22
C ASN A 11 -20.99 12.17 22.39
N VAL A 12 -20.57 11.45 21.34
CA VAL A 12 -19.40 10.54 21.39
C VAL A 12 -18.15 11.29 21.87
N SER A 13 -18.03 12.57 21.49
CA SER A 13 -17.00 13.49 21.95
C SER A 13 -16.94 13.64 23.48
N ASP A 14 -18.09 13.68 24.17
CA ASP A 14 -18.15 13.77 25.63
C ASP A 14 -17.73 12.44 26.30
N SER A 15 -17.83 11.31 25.58
CA SER A 15 -17.48 9.98 26.10
C SER A 15 -16.00 9.65 26.05
N LEU A 16 -15.24 10.24 25.13
CA LEU A 16 -13.81 9.96 24.91
C LEU A 16 -12.89 11.01 25.53
N SER A 17 -13.44 12.19 25.87
CA SER A 17 -12.72 13.26 26.53
C SER A 17 -12.01 12.77 27.80
N ASN A 18 -10.70 13.04 27.92
CA ASN A 18 -9.83 12.63 29.03
C ASN A 18 -9.58 11.11 29.19
N ARG A 19 -9.83 10.30 28.16
CA ARG A 19 -9.37 8.89 28.16
C ARG A 19 -8.01 8.77 27.48
N SER A 20 -7.16 7.89 28.03
CA SER A 20 -5.91 7.51 27.41
C SER A 20 -6.06 6.14 26.75
N LEU A 21 -6.00 6.10 25.42
CA LEU A 21 -6.16 4.89 24.63
C LEU A 21 -4.81 4.27 24.30
N VAL A 22 -4.69 2.96 24.45
CA VAL A 22 -3.54 2.19 23.93
C VAL A 22 -3.80 1.90 22.47
N VAL A 23 -2.95 2.44 21.59
CA VAL A 23 -3.07 2.29 20.14
C VAL A 23 -2.02 1.31 19.64
N SER A 24 -2.46 0.15 19.15
CA SER A 24 -1.59 -0.82 18.50
C SER A 24 -1.37 -0.44 17.03
N THR A 25 -0.14 -0.57 16.56
CA THR A 25 0.25 -0.37 15.16
C THR A 25 1.39 -1.30 14.75
N ILE A 26 1.69 -1.31 13.46
CA ILE A 26 2.81 -2.01 12.84
C ILE A 26 3.69 -1.01 12.08
N LEU A 27 4.99 -1.29 11.93
CA LEU A 27 5.89 -0.50 11.09
C LEU A 27 5.66 -0.86 9.63
N GLU A 28 5.24 0.11 8.82
CA GLU A 28 4.97 -0.05 7.40
C GLU A 28 5.14 1.32 6.73
N GLU A 29 6.07 1.45 5.77
CA GLU A 29 6.26 2.70 5.04
C GLU A 29 5.15 2.89 4.00
N PRO A 30 4.59 4.10 3.80
CA PRO A 30 4.83 5.36 4.51
C PRO A 30 3.83 5.63 5.66
N TYR A 31 3.18 4.59 6.18
CA TYR A 31 2.08 4.69 7.14
C TYR A 31 2.57 4.95 8.57
N VAL A 32 3.50 4.13 9.05
CA VAL A 32 4.15 4.27 10.36
C VAL A 32 5.62 3.89 10.24
N MET A 33 6.48 4.83 10.58
CA MET A 33 7.92 4.75 10.43
C MET A 33 8.57 5.29 11.70
N PHE A 34 9.80 4.89 11.98
CA PHE A 34 10.60 5.56 13.00
C PHE A 34 11.03 6.94 12.49
N LYS A 35 10.80 7.95 13.32
CA LYS A 35 11.20 9.32 13.03
C LYS A 35 12.72 9.46 13.11
N LYS A 36 13.33 9.98 12.04
CA LYS A 36 14.78 10.28 12.02
C LYS A 36 15.05 11.55 12.83
N SER A 37 15.91 11.45 13.84
CA SER A 37 16.27 12.57 14.72
C SER A 37 17.66 12.35 15.31
N ASP A 38 18.44 13.43 15.42
CA ASP A 38 19.74 13.42 16.10
C ASP A 38 19.61 13.30 17.62
N LYS A 39 18.42 13.62 18.16
CA LYS A 39 18.10 13.51 19.59
C LYS A 39 17.29 12.24 19.85
N PRO A 40 17.49 11.56 21.01
CA PRO A 40 16.66 10.42 21.38
C PRO A 40 15.21 10.87 21.57
N LEU A 41 14.29 10.17 20.91
CA LEU A 41 12.85 10.39 20.99
C LEU A 41 12.21 9.33 21.90
N TYR A 42 11.15 9.71 22.60
CA TYR A 42 10.47 8.84 23.57
C TYR A 42 8.96 8.87 23.34
N GLY A 43 8.27 7.80 23.79
CA GLY A 43 6.82 7.70 23.65
C GLY A 43 6.36 7.74 22.19
N ASN A 44 5.34 8.57 21.92
CA ASN A 44 4.70 8.69 20.61
C ASN A 44 5.58 9.42 19.59
N ASP A 45 6.48 10.31 20.05
CA ASP A 45 7.30 11.15 19.16
C ASP A 45 8.32 10.34 18.35
N ARG A 46 8.54 9.08 18.73
CA ARG A 46 9.40 8.13 18.01
C ARG A 46 8.87 7.77 16.63
N PHE A 47 7.59 7.99 16.37
CA PHE A 47 6.92 7.55 15.15
C PHE A 47 6.49 8.73 14.28
N GLU A 48 6.55 8.53 12.97
CA GLU A 48 6.02 9.44 11.95
C GLU A 48 5.37 8.65 10.81
N GLY A 49 4.54 9.32 9.99
CA GLY A 49 3.88 8.71 8.84
C GLY A 49 2.38 8.99 8.80
N PHE A 50 1.75 8.55 7.71
CA PHE A 50 0.35 8.86 7.42
C PHE A 50 -0.62 8.47 8.54
N CYS A 51 -0.47 7.27 9.12
CA CYS A 51 -1.35 6.79 10.19
C CYS A 51 -1.12 7.54 11.52
N ILE A 52 0.11 7.99 11.77
CA ILE A 52 0.44 8.78 12.96
C ILE A 52 -0.20 10.17 12.89
N ASP A 53 -0.14 10.81 11.73
CA ASP A 53 -0.77 12.11 11.51
C ASP A 53 -2.29 11.99 11.57
N LEU A 54 -2.87 10.94 10.96
CA LEU A 54 -4.31 10.65 11.07
C LEU A 54 -4.75 10.47 12.53
N LEU A 55 -4.01 9.68 13.31
CA LEU A 55 -4.30 9.47 14.73
C LEU A 55 -4.22 10.77 15.54
N ARG A 56 -3.24 11.63 15.24
CA ARG A 56 -3.09 12.94 15.89
C ARG A 56 -4.31 13.83 15.62
N GLU A 57 -4.79 13.89 14.38
CA GLU A 57 -5.97 14.66 14.01
C GLU A 57 -7.24 14.11 14.69
N LEU A 58 -7.41 12.78 14.70
CA LEU A 58 -8.54 12.14 15.39
C LEU A 58 -8.54 12.45 16.88
N ALA A 59 -7.37 12.37 17.53
CA ALA A 59 -7.21 12.70 18.94
C ALA A 59 -7.54 14.18 19.21
N SER A 60 -7.11 15.09 18.35
CA SER A 60 -7.42 16.52 18.47
C SER A 60 -8.91 16.82 18.32
N ILE A 61 -9.62 16.14 17.42
CA ILE A 61 -11.05 16.35 17.16
C ILE A 61 -11.90 15.74 18.28
N LEU A 62 -11.52 14.56 18.77
CA LEU A 62 -12.32 13.78 19.73
C LEU A 62 -11.91 13.98 21.20
N GLY A 63 -10.75 14.62 21.45
CA GLY A 63 -10.31 14.99 22.80
C GLY A 63 -9.75 13.84 23.64
N PHE A 64 -9.29 12.75 23.03
CA PHE A 64 -8.63 11.65 23.74
C PHE A 64 -7.10 11.78 23.70
N THR A 65 -6.42 11.24 24.71
CA THR A 65 -4.96 11.03 24.69
C THR A 65 -4.66 9.60 24.27
N TYR A 66 -3.45 9.33 23.81
CA TYR A 66 -3.10 7.99 23.35
C TYR A 66 -1.63 7.64 23.60
N GLU A 67 -1.34 6.34 23.64
CA GLU A 67 0.00 5.77 23.65
C GLU A 67 0.14 4.83 22.45
N VAL A 68 1.11 5.09 21.57
CA VAL A 68 1.39 4.24 20.42
C VAL A 68 2.31 3.10 20.84
N ARG A 69 1.86 1.87 20.59
CA ARG A 69 2.63 0.63 20.79
C ARG A 69 2.74 -0.14 19.49
N LEU A 70 3.91 -0.73 19.29
CA LEU A 70 4.09 -1.69 18.20
C LEU A 70 3.53 -3.03 18.64
N VAL A 71 2.81 -3.68 17.74
CA VAL A 71 2.36 -5.06 17.91
C VAL A 71 3.56 -5.97 18.20
N GLU A 72 3.46 -6.82 19.22
CA GLU A 72 4.61 -7.56 19.74
C GLU A 72 5.21 -8.54 18.74
N ASP A 73 4.37 -9.20 17.94
CA ASP A 73 4.79 -10.22 16.98
C ASP A 73 5.02 -9.68 15.55
N GLY A 74 4.82 -8.37 15.34
CA GLY A 74 4.96 -7.74 14.02
C GLY A 74 3.91 -8.18 12.99
N ARG A 75 2.75 -8.72 13.40
CA ARG A 75 1.73 -9.21 12.47
C ARG A 75 0.44 -8.41 12.52
N TYR A 76 -0.23 -8.31 11.38
CA TYR A 76 -1.57 -7.70 11.31
C TYR A 76 -2.62 -8.49 12.09
N GLY A 77 -2.51 -9.82 12.07
CA GLY A 77 -3.45 -10.75 12.68
C GLY A 77 -4.09 -11.67 11.64
N ALA A 78 -3.90 -12.95 11.89
CA ALA A 78 -4.45 -14.07 11.14
C ALA A 78 -4.93 -15.14 12.12
N GLN A 79 -5.99 -15.86 11.73
CA GLN A 79 -6.47 -17.00 12.47
C GLN A 79 -5.67 -18.23 12.06
N ASP A 80 -5.14 -18.95 13.05
CA ASP A 80 -4.55 -20.26 12.86
C ASP A 80 -5.66 -21.29 12.58
N GLU A 81 -5.58 -22.00 11.46
CA GLU A 81 -6.64 -22.92 11.02
C GLU A 81 -6.78 -24.17 11.91
N ASN A 82 -5.69 -24.58 12.58
CA ASN A 82 -5.69 -25.79 13.41
C ASN A 82 -6.24 -25.51 14.81
N THR A 83 -5.88 -24.37 15.39
CA THR A 83 -6.21 -24.00 16.77
C THR A 83 -7.36 -23.01 16.87
N GLY A 84 -7.71 -22.34 15.77
CA GLY A 84 -8.70 -21.26 15.73
C GLY A 84 -8.25 -19.98 16.42
N GLN A 85 -7.00 -19.91 16.92
CA GLN A 85 -6.51 -18.74 17.64
C GLN A 85 -6.03 -17.63 16.72
N TRP A 86 -6.23 -16.39 17.16
CA TRP A 86 -5.72 -15.20 16.49
C TRP A 86 -4.34 -14.81 17.03
N ASN A 87 -3.58 -14.10 16.19
CA ASN A 87 -2.32 -13.42 16.53
C ASN A 87 -2.36 -11.94 16.12
N GLY A 88 -1.22 -11.24 16.24
CA GLY A 88 -1.06 -9.87 15.80
C GLY A 88 -2.01 -8.85 16.44
N MET A 89 -2.19 -7.73 15.74
CA MET A 89 -3.03 -6.61 16.20
C MET A 89 -4.48 -7.06 16.46
N ILE A 90 -5.01 -7.99 15.65
CA ILE A 90 -6.36 -8.54 15.88
C ILE A 90 -6.45 -9.20 17.27
N LYS A 91 -5.47 -10.02 17.66
CA LYS A 91 -5.47 -10.65 18.98
C LYS A 91 -5.35 -9.61 20.09
N GLU A 92 -4.49 -8.60 19.93
CA GLU A 92 -4.34 -7.53 20.94
C GLU A 92 -5.65 -6.77 21.19
N LEU A 93 -6.47 -6.55 20.16
CA LEU A 93 -7.80 -5.97 20.30
C LEU A 93 -8.80 -6.93 20.96
N MET A 94 -8.80 -8.21 20.56
CA MET A 94 -9.68 -9.23 21.15
C MET A 94 -9.41 -9.43 22.64
N ASP A 95 -8.15 -9.42 23.04
CA ASP A 95 -7.71 -9.59 24.43
C ASP A 95 -7.74 -8.27 25.23
N HIS A 96 -8.23 -7.17 24.63
CA HIS A 96 -8.25 -5.81 25.20
C HIS A 96 -6.88 -5.33 25.71
N ARG A 97 -5.80 -5.80 25.08
CA ARG A 97 -4.43 -5.31 25.31
C ARG A 97 -4.18 -3.99 24.61
N ALA A 98 -4.94 -3.71 23.55
CA ALA A 98 -5.02 -2.42 22.88
C ALA A 98 -6.49 -2.00 22.77
N ASP A 99 -6.75 -0.70 22.86
CA ASP A 99 -8.10 -0.13 22.75
C ASP A 99 -8.47 0.19 21.30
N LEU A 100 -7.46 0.46 20.47
CA LEU A 100 -7.60 0.83 19.06
C LEU A 100 -6.41 0.32 18.26
N ALA A 101 -6.64 -0.05 17.00
CA ALA A 101 -5.56 -0.29 16.05
C ALA A 101 -5.64 0.73 14.91
N VAL A 102 -4.54 1.46 14.67
CA VAL A 102 -4.43 2.42 13.55
C VAL A 102 -3.26 2.00 12.68
N ALA A 103 -3.57 1.30 11.60
CA ALA A 103 -2.61 0.70 10.69
C ALA A 103 -3.24 0.54 9.29
N PRO A 104 -2.46 0.26 8.23
CA PRO A 104 -2.98 -0.15 6.92
C PRO A 104 -3.56 -1.58 6.97
N LEU A 105 -4.61 -1.76 7.78
CA LEU A 105 -5.25 -3.04 8.03
C LEU A 105 -6.43 -3.24 7.08
N ALA A 106 -6.32 -4.22 6.18
CA ALA A 106 -7.42 -4.59 5.28
C ALA A 106 -8.62 -5.14 6.07
N ILE A 107 -9.81 -4.58 5.79
CA ILE A 107 -11.09 -5.07 6.29
C ILE A 107 -11.43 -6.36 5.55
N THR A 108 -11.55 -7.47 6.27
CA THR A 108 -11.94 -8.76 5.71
C THR A 108 -13.07 -9.37 6.53
N TYR A 109 -13.92 -10.18 5.89
CA TYR A 109 -15.05 -10.84 6.55
C TYR A 109 -14.64 -11.64 7.79
N VAL A 110 -13.49 -12.32 7.76
CA VAL A 110 -13.03 -13.14 8.89
C VAL A 110 -12.60 -12.28 10.08
N ARG A 111 -12.01 -11.10 9.84
CA ARG A 111 -11.63 -10.15 10.90
C ARG A 111 -12.84 -9.43 11.48
N GLU A 112 -13.79 -9.04 10.65
CA GLU A 112 -15.02 -8.35 11.07
C GLU A 112 -15.91 -9.19 11.99
N LYS A 113 -15.74 -10.53 12.01
CA LYS A 113 -16.43 -11.41 12.95
C LYS A 113 -15.93 -11.31 14.39
N VAL A 114 -14.71 -10.84 14.61
CA VAL A 114 -14.05 -10.86 15.92
C VAL A 114 -13.73 -9.47 16.45
N ILE A 115 -13.69 -8.47 15.57
CA ILE A 115 -13.52 -7.06 15.90
C ILE A 115 -14.42 -6.19 15.02
N ASP A 116 -14.80 -5.03 15.53
CA ASP A 116 -15.53 -4.03 14.75
C ASP A 116 -14.57 -3.13 13.97
N PHE A 117 -14.99 -2.74 12.77
CA PHE A 117 -14.27 -1.77 11.93
C PHE A 117 -15.05 -0.46 11.80
N SER A 118 -14.31 0.64 11.64
CA SER A 118 -14.88 1.89 11.16
C SER A 118 -15.12 1.83 9.65
N LYS A 119 -15.68 2.91 9.09
CA LYS A 119 -15.70 3.07 7.63
C LYS A 119 -14.27 3.23 7.11
N PRO A 120 -13.91 2.61 5.97
CA PRO A 120 -12.55 2.70 5.45
C PRO A 120 -12.19 4.16 5.14
N PHE A 121 -10.99 4.59 5.55
CA PHE A 121 -10.46 5.92 5.25
C PHE A 121 -9.72 5.98 3.90
N MET A 122 -9.37 4.82 3.33
CA MET A 122 -8.69 4.69 2.05
C MET A 122 -9.20 3.45 1.31
N THR A 123 -9.47 3.61 0.02
CA THR A 123 -9.84 2.49 -0.86
C THR A 123 -8.61 2.07 -1.66
N LEU A 124 -8.18 0.83 -1.46
CA LEU A 124 -7.08 0.21 -2.19
C LEU A 124 -7.63 -0.96 -3.02
N GLY A 125 -6.99 -1.23 -4.15
CA GLY A 125 -7.32 -2.34 -5.04
C GLY A 125 -6.08 -3.17 -5.37
N ILE A 126 -6.30 -4.41 -5.81
CA ILE A 126 -5.22 -5.28 -6.29
C ILE A 126 -4.67 -4.68 -7.59
N SER A 127 -3.35 -4.50 -7.66
CA SER A 127 -2.66 -3.99 -8.83
C SER A 127 -1.45 -4.87 -9.15
N ILE A 128 -1.05 -4.93 -10.42
CA ILE A 128 0.11 -5.70 -10.87
C ILE A 128 1.27 -4.72 -11.07
N LEU A 129 2.32 -4.89 -10.27
CA LEU A 129 3.57 -4.19 -10.47
C LEU A 129 4.48 -5.02 -11.40
N TYR A 130 4.84 -4.45 -12.55
CA TYR A 130 5.80 -5.04 -13.47
C TYR A 130 6.97 -4.09 -13.70
N ARG A 131 8.17 -4.64 -13.89
CA ARG A 131 9.36 -3.84 -14.18
C ARG A 131 9.15 -3.09 -15.49
N LYS A 132 9.40 -1.77 -15.49
CA LYS A 132 9.41 -0.98 -16.73
C LYS A 132 10.31 -1.69 -17.75
N PRO A 133 9.81 -2.08 -18.94
CA PRO A 133 10.63 -2.74 -19.93
C PRO A 133 11.78 -1.80 -20.31
N ASN A 134 13.00 -2.35 -20.40
CA ASN A 134 14.11 -1.60 -20.96
C ASN A 134 13.74 -1.30 -22.41
N GLY A 135 13.51 -0.03 -22.74
CA GLY A 135 13.28 0.37 -24.13
C GLY A 135 14.45 -0.08 -24.99
N THR A 136 14.17 -0.68 -26.14
CA THR A 136 15.20 -0.92 -27.15
C THR A 136 15.59 0.44 -27.73
N ASN A 137 16.77 0.94 -27.36
CA ASN A 137 17.31 2.12 -28.01
C ASN A 137 17.52 1.78 -29.50
N PRO A 138 16.97 2.57 -30.44
CA PRO A 138 17.22 2.32 -31.86
C PRO A 138 18.72 2.41 -32.10
N GLY A 139 19.33 1.30 -32.55
CA GLY A 139 20.73 1.29 -32.94
C GLY A 139 20.97 2.23 -34.13
N VAL A 140 22.23 2.55 -34.41
CA VAL A 140 22.62 3.41 -35.55
C VAL A 140 22.10 2.94 -36.91
N PHE A 141 21.79 1.64 -37.04
CA PHE A 141 21.20 1.03 -38.24
C PHE A 141 19.67 0.86 -38.16
N SER A 142 18.99 1.51 -37.20
CA SER A 142 17.53 1.37 -37.06
C SER A 142 16.75 1.87 -38.27
N PHE A 143 17.36 2.66 -39.15
CA PHE A 143 16.78 3.06 -40.43
C PHE A 143 16.71 1.90 -41.45
N LEU A 144 17.47 0.82 -41.26
CA LEU A 144 17.40 -0.40 -42.08
C LEU A 144 16.28 -1.36 -41.64
N ASN A 145 15.82 -1.24 -40.38
CA ASN A 145 14.77 -2.09 -39.79
C ASN A 145 13.42 -2.12 -40.52
N PRO A 146 12.99 -1.08 -41.28
CA PRO A 146 11.73 -1.14 -42.03
C PRO A 146 11.71 -2.22 -43.13
N LEU A 147 12.87 -2.72 -43.55
CA LEU A 147 13.00 -3.77 -44.57
C LEU A 147 13.73 -4.98 -43.99
N SER A 148 13.32 -6.19 -44.38
CA SER A 148 14.00 -7.41 -43.95
C SER A 148 15.42 -7.49 -44.55
N PRO A 149 16.36 -8.18 -43.87
CA PRO A 149 17.70 -8.41 -44.42
C PRO A 149 17.70 -9.06 -45.81
N ASP A 150 16.71 -9.90 -46.09
CA ASP A 150 16.57 -10.57 -47.39
C ASP A 150 16.26 -9.59 -48.52
N ILE A 151 15.40 -8.59 -48.28
CA ILE A 151 15.10 -7.55 -49.27
C ILE A 151 16.36 -6.73 -49.58
N TRP A 152 17.16 -6.41 -48.57
CA TRP A 152 18.45 -5.74 -48.78
C TRP A 152 19.41 -6.57 -49.65
N MET A 153 19.45 -7.89 -49.45
CA MET A 153 20.22 -8.80 -50.29
C MET A 153 19.70 -8.84 -51.73
N TYR A 154 18.38 -8.88 -51.93
CA TYR A 154 17.78 -8.83 -53.27
C TYR A 154 18.03 -7.51 -53.99
N ILE A 155 18.00 -6.36 -53.29
CA ILE A 155 18.36 -5.06 -53.86
C ILE A 155 19.81 -5.08 -54.35
N LEU A 156 20.74 -5.61 -53.56
CA LEU A 156 22.15 -5.73 -53.94
C LEU A 156 22.32 -6.64 -55.16
N LEU A 157 21.66 -7.80 -55.17
CA LEU A 157 21.74 -8.76 -56.28
C LEU A 157 21.13 -8.19 -57.56
N ALA A 158 19.98 -7.51 -57.46
CA ALA A 158 19.34 -6.85 -58.58
C ALA A 158 20.22 -5.73 -59.15
N TYR A 159 20.85 -4.92 -58.28
CA TYR A 159 21.80 -3.89 -58.70
C TYR A 159 22.98 -4.47 -59.49
N LEU A 160 23.59 -5.55 -59.00
CA LEU A 160 24.67 -6.25 -59.71
C LEU A 160 24.18 -6.86 -61.03
N GLY A 161 23.00 -7.49 -61.04
CA GLY A 161 22.39 -8.08 -62.23
C GLY A 161 22.13 -7.06 -63.33
N VAL A 162 21.49 -5.93 -63.00
CA VAL A 162 21.23 -4.82 -63.93
C VAL A 162 22.55 -4.25 -64.45
N SER A 163 23.55 -4.06 -63.59
CA SER A 163 24.87 -3.56 -63.98
C SER A 163 25.57 -4.50 -64.98
N CYS A 164 25.52 -5.81 -64.75
CA CYS A 164 26.06 -6.81 -65.68
C CYS A 164 25.34 -6.79 -67.03
N VAL A 165 24.00 -6.72 -67.05
CA VAL A 165 23.22 -6.64 -68.30
C VAL A 165 23.56 -5.39 -69.10
N LEU A 166 23.64 -4.23 -68.44
CA LEU A 166 24.03 -2.97 -69.09
C LEU A 166 25.45 -3.04 -69.66
N PHE A 167 26.39 -3.66 -68.94
CA PHE A 167 27.77 -3.85 -69.42
C PHE A 167 27.83 -4.71 -70.68
N VAL A 168 27.05 -5.79 -70.76
CA VAL A 168 26.98 -6.67 -71.94
C VAL A 168 26.35 -5.93 -73.13
N ILE A 169 25.33 -5.11 -72.91
CA ILE A 169 24.68 -4.34 -73.99
C ILE A 169 25.59 -3.23 -74.53
N ALA A 170 26.38 -2.59 -73.66
CA ALA A 170 27.27 -1.50 -74.04
C ALA A 170 28.58 -1.97 -74.69
N ARG A 171 28.84 -3.27 -74.73
CA ARG A 171 30.02 -3.91 -75.32
C ARG A 171 29.71 -4.45 -76.71
#